data_AF-A0A1R3H0B0-F1
#
_entry.id   AF-A0A1R3H0B0-F1
#
_cell.length_a   1.000
_cell.length_b   1.000
_cell.length_c   1.000
_cell.angle_alpha   90.00
_cell.angle_beta   90.00
_cell.angle_gamma   90.00
#
_symmetry.space_group_name_H-M   'P 1'
#
loop_
_entity.id
_entity.type
_entity.pdbx_description
1 polymer ?
#
loop_
_entity_poly.entity_id
_entity_poly.type
_entity_poly.pdbx_seq_one_letter_code
_entity_poly.pdbx_strand_id
1 'polypeptide(L)'
;MAIPKLHGSPLSTATQRALACLYEKDVEFEFVPVNMREGQHKSENFLALNPFGQVPAYQDEDLKLFESRAITRFVAQEYSDKGTQLLLQGSNKSTAVLSVWLEVEAQQFDGASSKLAWELVYKSLFGMTTDAAVVEENQAKLAKVLDVYEARLTQSKYLASDCFTLADLHHIPNLQCLLASPVKKLIDERPHVCAWVADITSRPSWAKPFGQVPAFQDGDLKLFESRAITRYIAHEYSDKGTQLLLQGSNKSMAILSVWMEAEAHQFDPASSKLAWEFVIKPFLGFTTDPAVVEENQGKLAKVLDVYEARLSQSKYLASDCFTLADLHHVPNVQCLLRTSAKKLIDSRPHVCAWAADITTRLSWSKVLALLKL
;
A
#
# COMPACT_ATOMS: atom_id res chain seq x y z
N MET A 1 -16.26 -16.18 -12.78
CA MET A 1 -15.68 -16.69 -11.52
C MET A 1 -15.50 -15.50 -10.60
N ALA A 2 -15.75 -15.66 -9.30
CA ALA A 2 -15.54 -14.56 -8.36
C ALA A 2 -14.02 -14.28 -8.25
N ILE A 3 -13.64 -13.03 -8.03
CA ILE A 3 -12.23 -12.71 -7.72
C ILE A 3 -11.93 -13.12 -6.27
N PRO A 4 -10.76 -13.72 -5.99
CA PRO A 4 -10.40 -14.11 -4.64
C PRO A 4 -10.23 -12.88 -3.72
N LYS A 5 -10.43 -13.09 -2.42
CA LYS A 5 -10.35 -12.05 -1.40
C LYS A 5 -9.20 -12.31 -0.45
N LEU A 6 -8.40 -11.29 -0.16
CA LEU A 6 -7.42 -11.30 0.92
C LEU A 6 -7.87 -10.38 2.04
N HIS A 7 -8.29 -10.96 3.16
CA HIS A 7 -8.69 -10.26 4.37
C HIS A 7 -7.46 -10.01 5.24
N GLY A 8 -7.12 -8.76 5.50
CA GLY A 8 -5.97 -8.47 6.35
C GLY A 8 -5.69 -6.99 6.60
N SER A 9 -4.52 -6.72 7.19
CA SER A 9 -4.05 -5.36 7.44
C SER A 9 -2.76 -5.09 6.65
N PRO A 10 -2.63 -3.98 5.93
CA PRO A 10 -1.42 -3.65 5.18
C PRO A 10 -0.18 -3.49 6.10
N LEU A 11 -0.39 -3.27 7.40
CA LEU A 11 0.67 -3.18 8.40
C LEU A 11 1.17 -4.54 8.90
N SER A 12 0.43 -5.63 8.64
CA SER A 12 0.82 -6.98 9.07
C SER A 12 1.84 -7.58 8.12
N THR A 13 3.02 -7.97 8.61
CA THR A 13 4.04 -8.67 7.81
C THR A 13 3.54 -9.97 7.20
N ALA A 14 2.67 -10.71 7.91
CA ALA A 14 2.03 -11.91 7.37
C ALA A 14 1.07 -11.59 6.21
N THR A 15 0.34 -10.47 6.28
CA THR A 15 -0.52 -10.01 5.16
C THR A 15 0.35 -9.56 3.99
N GLN A 16 1.43 -8.83 4.25
CA GLN A 16 2.39 -8.40 3.23
C GLN A 16 3.03 -9.59 2.49
N ARG A 17 3.32 -10.70 3.19
CA ARG A 17 3.79 -11.95 2.57
C ARG A 17 2.80 -12.50 1.55
N ALA A 18 1.51 -12.57 1.91
CA ALA A 18 0.46 -13.03 1.02
C ALA A 18 0.27 -12.08 -0.18
N LEU A 19 0.28 -10.76 0.07
CA LEU A 19 0.23 -9.74 -0.97
C LEU A 19 1.38 -9.89 -1.98
N ALA A 20 2.63 -9.98 -1.49
CA ALA A 20 3.80 -10.13 -2.35
C ALA A 20 3.68 -11.34 -3.28
N CYS A 21 3.18 -12.47 -2.77
CA CYS A 21 2.94 -13.66 -3.58
C CYS A 21 1.85 -13.44 -4.63
N LEU A 22 0.71 -12.84 -4.27
CA LEU A 22 -0.36 -12.53 -5.23
C LEU A 22 0.14 -11.63 -6.36
N TYR A 23 0.96 -10.62 -6.06
CA TYR A 23 1.57 -9.76 -7.08
C TYR A 23 2.61 -10.48 -7.94
N GLU A 24 3.50 -11.28 -7.35
CA GLU A 24 4.44 -12.12 -8.12
C GLU A 24 3.72 -13.07 -9.08
N LYS A 25 2.55 -13.57 -8.68
CA LYS A 25 1.72 -14.48 -9.48
C LYS A 25 0.76 -13.77 -10.42
N ASP A 26 0.76 -12.44 -10.45
CA ASP A 26 -0.14 -11.64 -11.30
C ASP A 26 -1.62 -12.04 -11.15
N VAL A 27 -2.02 -12.31 -9.90
CA VAL A 27 -3.38 -12.71 -9.54
C VAL A 27 -4.20 -11.47 -9.22
N GLU A 28 -5.34 -11.31 -9.87
CA GLU A 28 -6.33 -10.29 -9.51
C GLU A 28 -7.04 -10.71 -8.21
N PHE A 29 -7.16 -9.80 -7.25
CA PHE A 29 -7.79 -10.07 -5.95
C PHE A 29 -8.44 -8.81 -5.36
N GLU A 30 -9.44 -9.02 -4.51
CA GLU A 30 -10.01 -7.99 -3.65
C GLU A 30 -9.27 -7.97 -2.31
N PHE A 31 -8.70 -6.83 -1.92
CA PHE A 31 -8.18 -6.65 -0.56
C PHE A 31 -9.32 -6.19 0.36
N VAL A 32 -9.59 -6.97 1.42
CA VAL A 32 -10.60 -6.64 2.43
C VAL A 32 -9.89 -6.17 3.70
N PRO A 33 -9.90 -4.86 4.01
CA PRO A 33 -9.20 -4.34 5.18
C PRO A 33 -9.80 -4.86 6.49
N VAL A 34 -8.94 -5.26 7.43
CA VAL A 34 -9.31 -5.70 8.78
C VAL A 34 -8.67 -4.78 9.81
N ASN A 35 -9.47 -4.05 10.58
CA ASN A 35 -8.97 -3.18 11.64
C ASN A 35 -8.55 -4.01 12.86
N MET A 36 -7.25 -4.30 12.95
CA MET A 36 -6.70 -5.08 14.07
C MET A 36 -6.81 -4.34 15.41
N ARG A 37 -6.76 -3.01 15.42
CA ARG A 37 -6.80 -2.22 16.65
C ARG A 37 -8.18 -2.25 17.32
N GLU A 38 -9.24 -2.20 16.52
CA GLU A 38 -10.62 -2.38 16.99
C GLU A 38 -10.96 -3.84 17.32
N GLY A 39 -10.01 -4.76 17.18
CA GLY A 39 -10.26 -6.17 17.44
C GLY A 39 -11.10 -6.85 16.36
N GLN A 40 -11.23 -6.30 15.15
CA GLN A 40 -12.04 -6.92 14.08
C GLN A 40 -11.54 -8.31 13.70
N HIS A 41 -10.21 -8.52 13.76
CA HIS A 41 -9.56 -9.84 13.63
C HIS A 41 -9.97 -10.86 14.72
N LYS A 42 -10.70 -10.44 15.75
CA LYS A 42 -11.28 -11.29 16.81
C LYS A 42 -12.81 -11.35 16.76
N SER A 43 -13.45 -10.67 15.81
CA SER A 43 -14.91 -10.73 15.62
C SER A 43 -15.35 -12.10 15.13
N GLU A 44 -16.58 -12.50 15.45
CA GLU A 44 -17.15 -13.78 15.00
C GLU A 44 -17.06 -13.97 13.48
N ASN A 45 -17.35 -12.89 12.73
CA ASN A 45 -17.27 -12.89 11.27
C ASN A 45 -15.85 -13.21 10.76
N PHE A 46 -14.82 -12.66 11.40
CA PHE A 46 -13.44 -12.93 11.01
C PHE A 46 -12.94 -14.28 11.54
N LEU A 47 -13.38 -14.70 12.73
CA LEU A 47 -13.04 -16.02 13.29
C LEU A 47 -13.58 -17.17 12.42
N ALA A 48 -14.67 -16.95 11.69
CA ALA A 48 -15.17 -17.87 10.67
C ALA A 48 -14.25 -18.01 9.42
N LEU A 49 -13.28 -17.11 9.26
CA LEU A 49 -12.23 -17.15 8.22
C LEU A 49 -10.90 -17.65 8.79
N ASN A 50 -10.49 -17.15 9.96
CA ASN A 50 -9.32 -17.61 10.70
C ASN A 50 -9.66 -17.80 12.19
N PRO A 51 -9.78 -19.05 12.68
CA PRO A 51 -10.19 -19.33 14.06
C PRO A 51 -9.15 -18.91 15.12
N PHE A 52 -7.90 -18.66 14.73
CA PHE A 52 -6.87 -18.12 15.63
C PHE A 52 -6.99 -16.60 15.82
N GLY A 53 -7.88 -15.96 15.06
CA GLY A 53 -8.10 -14.54 15.08
C GLY A 53 -6.83 -13.75 14.74
N GLN A 54 -6.17 -14.14 13.66
CA GLN A 54 -4.96 -13.50 13.15
C GLN A 54 -5.16 -13.17 11.66
N VAL A 55 -4.52 -12.12 11.17
CA VAL A 55 -4.50 -11.80 9.73
C VAL A 55 -3.22 -12.35 9.09
N PRO A 56 -3.23 -12.72 7.80
CA PRO A 56 -4.35 -12.64 6.86
C PRO A 56 -5.26 -13.88 6.86
N ALA A 57 -6.40 -13.76 6.20
CA ALA A 57 -7.20 -14.88 5.69
C ALA A 57 -7.45 -14.70 4.19
N TYR A 58 -7.46 -15.80 3.44
CA TYR A 58 -7.73 -15.82 2.01
C TYR A 58 -9.03 -16.57 1.75
N GLN A 59 -9.84 -16.06 0.83
CA GLN A 59 -11.11 -16.67 0.45
C GLN A 59 -11.23 -16.70 -1.08
N ASP A 60 -11.46 -17.88 -1.63
CA ASP A 60 -11.76 -18.06 -3.05
C ASP A 60 -12.99 -18.98 -3.17
N GLU A 61 -14.11 -18.41 -3.58
CA GLU A 61 -15.43 -19.07 -3.54
C GLU A 61 -15.72 -19.68 -2.15
N ASP A 62 -15.83 -21.01 -2.06
CA ASP A 62 -16.05 -21.76 -0.82
C ASP A 62 -14.76 -22.08 -0.05
N LEU A 63 -13.59 -21.93 -0.68
CA LEU A 63 -12.29 -22.19 -0.06
C LEU A 63 -11.92 -21.03 0.88
N LYS A 64 -11.61 -21.37 2.13
CA LYS A 64 -11.10 -20.44 3.14
C LYS A 64 -9.77 -20.94 3.67
N LEU A 65 -8.74 -20.13 3.53
CA LEU A 65 -7.39 -20.43 3.99
C LEU A 65 -6.92 -19.37 4.99
N PHE A 66 -6.16 -19.82 5.98
CA PHE A 66 -5.41 -18.98 6.91
C PHE A 66 -3.96 -19.50 6.96
N GLU A 67 -3.10 -18.86 7.74
CA GLU A 67 -1.64 -18.99 7.67
C GLU A 67 -1.06 -18.42 6.37
N SER A 68 -0.37 -17.28 6.46
CA SER A 68 0.22 -16.62 5.28
C SER A 68 1.13 -17.54 4.45
N ARG A 69 1.87 -18.46 5.09
CA ARG A 69 2.72 -19.44 4.39
C ARG A 69 1.90 -20.50 3.66
N ALA A 70 0.76 -20.93 4.21
CA ALA A 70 -0.14 -21.85 3.52
C ALA A 70 -0.85 -21.16 2.35
N ILE A 71 -1.33 -19.93 2.55
CA ILE A 71 -1.94 -19.09 1.50
C ILE A 71 -0.98 -18.92 0.32
N THR A 72 0.27 -18.52 0.57
CA THR A 72 1.26 -18.33 -0.50
C THR A 72 1.62 -19.63 -1.21
N ARG A 73 1.66 -20.77 -0.51
CA ARG A 73 1.85 -22.08 -1.15
C ARG A 73 0.69 -22.43 -2.07
N PHE A 74 -0.55 -22.25 -1.60
CA PHE A 74 -1.75 -22.46 -2.42
C PHE A 74 -1.72 -21.56 -3.66
N VAL A 75 -1.55 -20.25 -3.49
CA VAL A 75 -1.52 -19.28 -4.61
C VAL A 75 -0.42 -19.64 -5.62
N ALA A 76 0.77 -20.05 -5.16
CA ALA A 76 1.84 -20.45 -6.06
C ALA A 76 1.55 -21.74 -6.84
N GLN A 77 0.77 -22.66 -6.27
CA GLN A 77 0.36 -23.92 -6.89
C GLN A 77 -0.82 -23.72 -7.85
N GLU A 78 -1.89 -23.10 -7.37
CA GLU A 78 -3.14 -22.88 -8.09
C GLU A 78 -2.89 -22.07 -9.37
N TYR A 79 -2.16 -20.96 -9.24
CA TYR A 79 -1.83 -20.08 -10.36
C TYR A 79 -0.45 -20.39 -10.94
N SER A 80 -0.03 -21.66 -10.97
CA SER A 80 1.31 -22.06 -11.40
C SER A 80 1.67 -21.63 -12.83
N ASP A 81 0.68 -21.41 -13.69
CA ASP A 81 0.79 -20.93 -15.06
C ASP A 81 0.93 -19.40 -15.21
N LYS A 82 0.70 -18.61 -14.13
CA LYS A 82 0.77 -17.15 -14.13
C LYS A 82 2.00 -16.58 -13.44
N GLY A 83 2.46 -15.40 -13.89
CA GLY A 83 3.52 -14.64 -13.23
C GLY A 83 4.82 -15.42 -12.99
N THR A 84 5.51 -15.08 -11.90
CA THR A 84 6.78 -15.69 -11.50
C THR A 84 6.60 -17.13 -11.03
N GLN A 85 7.53 -18.01 -11.42
CA GLN A 85 7.60 -19.39 -10.92
C GLN A 85 8.19 -19.43 -9.51
N LEU A 86 7.32 -19.36 -8.50
CA LEU A 86 7.72 -19.34 -7.08
C LEU A 86 8.00 -20.72 -6.48
N LEU A 87 7.70 -21.79 -7.21
CA LEU A 87 7.96 -23.18 -6.81
C LEU A 87 9.05 -23.76 -7.71
N LEU A 88 9.89 -24.62 -7.14
CA LEU A 88 10.86 -25.38 -7.93
C LEU A 88 10.14 -26.52 -8.66
N GLN A 89 9.98 -26.36 -9.96
CA GLN A 89 9.47 -27.40 -10.86
C GLN A 89 10.52 -28.52 -11.02
N GLY A 90 10.07 -29.74 -11.31
CA GLY A 90 10.95 -30.88 -11.60
C GLY A 90 10.82 -32.03 -10.60
N SER A 91 11.95 -32.47 -10.03
CA SER A 91 12.03 -33.71 -9.24
C SER A 91 11.60 -33.52 -7.78
N ASN A 92 11.20 -34.61 -7.11
CA ASN A 92 10.94 -34.61 -5.66
C ASN A 92 12.13 -34.05 -4.84
N LYS A 93 13.36 -34.11 -5.36
CA LYS A 93 14.54 -33.56 -4.70
C LYS A 93 14.54 -32.02 -4.69
N SER A 94 14.14 -31.36 -5.78
CA SER A 94 14.10 -29.88 -5.81
C SER A 94 12.97 -29.35 -4.93
N THR A 95 11.82 -30.02 -4.92
CA THR A 95 10.74 -29.72 -3.97
C THR A 95 11.17 -29.89 -2.51
N ALA A 96 11.97 -30.93 -2.21
CA ALA A 96 12.52 -31.13 -0.87
C ALA A 96 13.48 -30.00 -0.46
N VAL A 97 14.36 -29.55 -1.36
CA VAL A 97 15.26 -28.41 -1.08
C VAL A 97 14.47 -27.14 -0.82
N LEU A 98 13.46 -26.81 -1.63
CA LEU A 98 12.58 -25.68 -1.38
C LEU A 98 11.90 -25.79 -0.02
N SER A 99 11.39 -26.97 0.32
CA SER A 99 10.74 -27.22 1.61
C SER A 99 11.68 -27.01 2.79
N VAL A 100 12.95 -27.42 2.68
CA VAL A 100 13.97 -27.15 3.72
C VAL A 100 14.10 -25.64 3.96
N TRP A 101 14.24 -24.83 2.90
CA TRP A 101 14.45 -23.39 3.08
C TRP A 101 13.19 -22.64 3.53
N LEU A 102 12.00 -23.12 3.19
CA LEU A 102 10.74 -22.64 3.77
C LEU A 102 10.67 -22.90 5.28
N GLU A 103 11.04 -24.11 5.72
CA GLU A 103 11.09 -24.43 7.15
C GLU A 103 12.22 -23.69 7.88
N VAL A 104 13.35 -23.44 7.23
CA VAL A 104 14.43 -22.61 7.79
C VAL A 104 13.95 -21.17 7.98
N GLU A 105 13.19 -20.60 7.04
CA GLU A 105 12.56 -19.29 7.23
C GLU A 105 11.63 -19.30 8.45
N ALA A 106 10.71 -20.25 8.51
CA ALA A 106 9.70 -20.31 9.56
C ALA A 106 10.28 -20.59 10.96
N GLN A 107 11.26 -21.49 11.07
CA GLN A 107 11.75 -22.01 12.35
C GLN A 107 13.03 -21.33 12.84
N GLN A 108 13.88 -20.84 11.93
CA GLN A 108 15.17 -20.25 12.30
C GLN A 108 15.15 -18.72 12.18
N PHE A 109 14.57 -18.19 11.10
CA PHE A 109 14.60 -16.75 10.83
C PHE A 109 13.44 -15.97 11.45
N ASP A 110 12.18 -16.44 11.30
CA ASP A 110 10.98 -15.69 11.69
C ASP A 110 10.99 -15.34 13.18
N GLY A 111 11.28 -16.29 14.07
CA GLY A 111 11.20 -16.05 15.52
C GLY A 111 12.07 -14.87 16.00
N ALA A 112 13.32 -14.77 15.52
CA ALA A 112 14.22 -13.67 15.89
C ALA A 112 13.87 -12.38 15.12
N SER A 113 13.61 -12.47 13.82
CA SER A 113 13.31 -11.30 12.97
C SER A 113 11.98 -10.63 13.33
N SER A 114 10.93 -11.41 13.60
CA SER A 114 9.62 -10.92 14.02
C SER A 114 9.68 -10.20 15.37
N LYS A 115 10.46 -10.72 16.34
CA LYS A 115 10.69 -10.04 17.62
C LYS A 115 11.43 -8.71 17.45
N LEU A 116 12.45 -8.67 16.60
CA LEU A 116 13.16 -7.44 16.29
C LEU A 116 12.27 -6.42 15.58
N ALA A 117 11.48 -6.85 14.60
CA ALA A 117 10.50 -5.99 13.93
C ALA A 117 9.47 -5.44 14.93
N TRP A 118 8.99 -6.27 15.86
CA TRP A 118 8.09 -5.83 16.94
C TRP A 118 8.72 -4.75 17.81
N GLU A 119 9.91 -5.02 18.34
CA GLU A 119 10.60 -4.13 19.28
C GLU A 119 11.06 -2.80 18.66
N LEU A 120 11.57 -2.84 17.43
CA LEU A 120 12.25 -1.70 16.81
C LEU A 120 11.37 -0.89 15.85
N VAL A 121 10.33 -1.52 15.28
CA VAL A 121 9.45 -0.86 14.31
C VAL A 121 8.06 -0.69 14.91
N TYR A 122 7.39 -1.79 15.26
CA TYR A 122 5.98 -1.71 15.65
C TYR A 122 5.74 -1.03 17.00
N LYS A 123 6.55 -1.31 18.03
CA LYS A 123 6.43 -0.62 19.32
C LYS A 123 6.57 0.88 19.17
N SER A 124 7.56 1.35 18.40
CA SER A 124 7.72 2.77 18.08
C SER A 124 6.48 3.35 17.38
N LEU A 125 5.95 2.66 16.37
CA LEU A 125 4.70 3.04 15.70
C LEU A 125 3.51 3.14 16.67
N PHE A 126 3.46 2.29 17.69
CA PHE A 126 2.39 2.28 18.71
C PHE A 126 2.68 3.13 19.95
N GLY A 127 3.76 3.92 19.96
CA GLY A 127 4.15 4.75 21.12
C GLY A 127 4.59 3.94 22.35
N MET A 128 4.99 2.68 22.14
CA MET A 128 5.53 1.79 23.17
C MET A 128 7.07 1.86 23.22
N THR A 129 7.63 1.54 24.38
CA THR A 129 9.08 1.53 24.59
C THR A 129 9.72 0.22 24.14
N THR A 130 10.80 0.33 23.35
CA THR A 130 11.67 -0.78 22.97
C THR A 130 12.35 -1.41 24.19
N ASP A 131 12.33 -2.74 24.27
CA ASP A 131 13.10 -3.50 25.25
C ASP A 131 14.48 -3.85 24.69
N ALA A 132 15.51 -3.20 25.23
CA ALA A 132 16.89 -3.38 24.76
C ALA A 132 17.42 -4.81 24.97
N ALA A 133 17.00 -5.51 26.02
CA ALA A 133 17.46 -6.87 26.30
C ALA A 133 16.88 -7.87 25.28
N VAL A 134 15.59 -7.71 24.94
CA VAL A 134 14.96 -8.49 23.87
C VAL A 134 15.63 -8.21 22.52
N VAL A 135 15.98 -6.96 22.24
CA VAL A 135 16.69 -6.60 21.01
C VAL A 135 18.07 -7.26 20.96
N GLU A 136 18.86 -7.18 22.02
CA GLU A 136 20.20 -7.77 22.07
C GLU A 136 20.16 -9.30 21.89
N GLU A 137 19.28 -9.98 22.61
CA GLU A 137 19.10 -11.43 22.51
C GLU A 137 18.76 -11.86 21.07
N ASN A 138 17.82 -11.17 20.44
CA ASN A 138 17.35 -11.54 19.11
C ASN A 138 18.29 -11.08 17.99
N GLN A 139 19.07 -10.01 18.19
CA GLN A 139 20.18 -9.66 17.30
C GLN A 139 21.22 -10.79 17.27
N ALA A 140 21.63 -11.31 18.44
CA ALA A 140 22.59 -12.40 18.52
C ALA A 140 22.07 -13.69 17.87
N LYS A 141 20.78 -14.00 18.04
CA LYS A 141 20.13 -15.14 17.37
C LYS A 141 20.09 -14.95 15.86
N LEU A 142 19.65 -13.78 15.39
CA LEU A 142 19.54 -13.50 13.97
C LEU A 142 20.91 -13.50 13.28
N ALA A 143 21.95 -12.95 13.93
CA ALA A 143 23.32 -12.95 13.39
C ALA A 143 23.80 -14.37 13.03
N LYS A 144 23.60 -15.34 13.93
CA LYS A 144 23.96 -16.75 13.70
C LYS A 144 23.20 -17.35 12.51
N VAL A 145 21.92 -17.02 12.35
CA VAL A 145 21.13 -17.48 11.20
C VAL A 145 21.67 -16.86 9.90
N LEU A 146 21.99 -15.56 9.92
CA LEU A 146 22.54 -14.88 8.76
C LEU A 146 23.95 -15.38 8.39
N ASP A 147 24.75 -15.87 9.34
CA ASP A 147 26.03 -16.54 9.04
C ASP A 147 25.83 -17.82 8.21
N VAL A 148 24.79 -18.60 8.53
CA VAL A 148 24.41 -19.77 7.74
C VAL A 148 23.92 -19.36 6.35
N TYR A 149 23.19 -18.25 6.25
CA TYR A 149 22.69 -17.74 4.97
C TYR A 149 23.83 -17.21 4.11
N GLU A 150 24.80 -16.52 4.69
CA GLU A 150 26.00 -16.05 4.00
C GLU A 150 26.75 -17.25 3.38
N ALA A 151 26.99 -18.31 4.15
CA ALA A 151 27.60 -19.52 3.63
C ALA A 151 26.76 -20.17 2.52
N ARG A 152 25.43 -20.19 2.64
CA ARG A 152 24.55 -20.72 1.59
C ARG A 152 24.63 -19.90 0.30
N LEU A 153 24.56 -18.58 0.42
CA LEU A 153 24.51 -17.65 -0.71
C LEU A 153 25.84 -17.52 -1.46
N THR A 154 26.94 -18.05 -0.90
CA THR A 154 28.18 -18.26 -1.68
C THR A 154 28.05 -19.38 -2.72
N GLN A 155 27.13 -20.33 -2.52
CA GLN A 155 26.99 -21.53 -3.35
C GLN A 155 25.78 -21.48 -4.30
N SER A 156 24.86 -20.54 -4.08
CA SER A 156 23.56 -20.48 -4.74
C SER A 156 23.08 -19.04 -4.77
N LYS A 157 22.53 -18.58 -5.90
CA LYS A 157 22.08 -17.18 -6.02
C LYS A 157 20.95 -16.83 -5.03
N TYR A 158 20.03 -17.76 -4.80
CA TYR A 158 18.94 -17.67 -3.83
C TYR A 158 19.00 -18.84 -2.85
N LEU A 159 18.15 -18.82 -1.81
CA LEU A 159 18.23 -19.80 -0.72
C LEU A 159 17.97 -21.22 -1.22
N ALA A 160 16.89 -21.44 -1.98
CA ALA A 160 16.51 -22.77 -2.44
C ALA A 160 17.23 -23.21 -3.73
N SER A 161 17.54 -22.29 -4.63
CA SER A 161 18.20 -22.57 -5.91
C SER A 161 18.81 -21.30 -6.51
N ASP A 162 19.16 -21.32 -7.80
CA ASP A 162 19.56 -20.10 -8.52
C ASP A 162 18.38 -19.24 -9.02
N CYS A 163 17.14 -19.66 -8.71
CA CYS A 163 15.91 -18.92 -9.01
C CYS A 163 15.25 -18.40 -7.73
N PHE A 164 14.59 -17.23 -7.83
CA PHE A 164 13.77 -16.69 -6.76
C PHE A 164 12.55 -17.58 -6.50
N THR A 165 12.30 -17.93 -5.24
CA THR A 165 11.21 -18.83 -4.85
C THR A 165 10.41 -18.30 -3.66
N LEU A 166 9.38 -19.05 -3.23
CA LEU A 166 8.71 -18.79 -1.95
C LEU A 166 9.68 -18.75 -0.76
N ALA A 167 10.78 -19.53 -0.81
CA ALA A 167 11.76 -19.50 0.27
C ALA A 167 12.39 -18.13 0.44
N ASP A 168 12.58 -17.37 -0.64
CA ASP A 168 13.14 -16.01 -0.56
C ASP A 168 12.03 -14.97 -0.29
N LEU A 169 10.87 -15.15 -0.93
CA LEU A 169 9.71 -14.27 -0.78
C LEU A 169 9.26 -14.15 0.69
N HIS A 170 9.31 -15.25 1.45
CA HIS A 170 8.78 -15.30 2.81
C HIS A 170 9.55 -14.42 3.80
N HIS A 171 10.84 -14.15 3.55
CA HIS A 171 11.68 -13.28 4.39
C HIS A 171 11.41 -11.80 4.20
N ILE A 172 10.96 -11.42 3.00
CA ILE A 172 10.95 -10.04 2.55
C ILE A 172 10.25 -9.08 3.54
N PRO A 173 9.04 -9.37 4.08
CA PRO A 173 8.35 -8.45 4.97
C PRO A 173 9.14 -8.09 6.24
N ASN A 174 9.72 -9.09 6.89
CA ASN A 174 10.51 -8.84 8.09
C ASN A 174 11.84 -8.17 7.74
N LEU A 175 12.51 -8.58 6.65
CA LEU A 175 13.74 -7.92 6.19
C LEU A 175 13.51 -6.44 5.92
N GLN A 176 12.39 -6.05 5.31
CA GLN A 176 12.04 -4.65 5.09
C GLN A 176 11.95 -3.86 6.41
N CYS A 177 11.33 -4.45 7.45
CA CYS A 177 11.30 -3.83 8.78
C CYS A 177 12.72 -3.68 9.35
N LEU A 178 13.57 -4.69 9.20
CA LEU A 178 14.94 -4.67 9.73
C LEU A 178 15.83 -3.65 9.01
N LEU A 179 15.66 -3.48 7.69
CA LEU A 179 16.36 -2.47 6.89
C LEU A 179 16.06 -1.04 7.36
N ALA A 180 14.89 -0.80 7.95
CA ALA A 180 14.50 0.49 8.54
C ALA A 180 15.01 0.67 9.99
N SER A 181 15.84 -0.23 10.51
CA SER A 181 16.29 -0.24 11.90
C SER A 181 17.82 -0.33 12.02
N PRO A 182 18.41 -0.08 13.21
CA PRO A 182 19.84 -0.27 13.45
C PRO A 182 20.33 -1.72 13.26
N VAL A 183 19.42 -2.70 13.19
CA VAL A 183 19.75 -4.12 12.90
C VAL A 183 20.26 -4.30 11.48
N LYS A 184 19.99 -3.35 10.57
CA LYS A 184 20.50 -3.36 9.18
C LYS A 184 22.00 -3.69 9.09
N LYS A 185 22.80 -3.28 10.08
CA LYS A 185 24.24 -3.64 10.17
C LYS A 185 24.51 -5.15 10.03
N LEU A 186 23.65 -6.01 10.58
CA LEU A 186 23.80 -7.47 10.49
C LEU A 186 23.66 -7.98 9.05
N ILE A 187 22.89 -7.27 8.22
CA ILE A 187 22.75 -7.56 6.80
C ILE A 187 23.98 -6.99 6.06
N ASP A 188 24.35 -5.75 6.34
CA ASP A 188 25.45 -5.05 5.65
C ASP A 188 26.83 -5.71 5.84
N GLU A 189 27.08 -6.30 7.01
CA GLU A 189 28.32 -7.01 7.34
C GLU A 189 28.50 -8.34 6.59
N ARG A 190 27.47 -8.84 5.91
CA ARG A 190 27.45 -10.13 5.21
C ARG A 190 27.20 -9.89 3.72
N PRO A 191 28.25 -9.84 2.87
CA PRO A 191 28.13 -9.33 1.52
C PRO A 191 27.16 -10.12 0.62
N HIS A 192 27.11 -11.44 0.72
CA HIS A 192 26.17 -12.23 -0.10
C HIS A 192 24.73 -12.09 0.40
N VAL A 193 24.53 -12.05 1.72
CA VAL A 193 23.22 -11.72 2.31
C VAL A 193 22.78 -10.32 1.90
N CYS A 194 23.65 -9.31 1.99
CA CYS A 194 23.37 -7.94 1.59
C CYS A 194 22.94 -7.85 0.12
N ALA A 195 23.67 -8.51 -0.78
CA ALA A 195 23.33 -8.58 -2.19
C ALA A 195 21.99 -9.30 -2.44
N TRP A 196 21.74 -10.43 -1.78
CA TRP A 196 20.47 -11.14 -1.86
C TRP A 196 19.30 -10.31 -1.35
N VAL A 197 19.44 -9.64 -0.19
CA VAL A 197 18.42 -8.74 0.36
C VAL A 197 18.13 -7.60 -0.61
N ALA A 198 19.16 -6.95 -1.16
CA ALA A 198 19.00 -5.88 -2.14
C ALA A 198 18.24 -6.37 -3.40
N ASP A 199 18.58 -7.55 -3.91
CA ASP A 199 17.91 -8.15 -5.05
C ASP A 199 16.42 -8.43 -4.76
N ILE A 200 16.10 -9.19 -3.71
CA ILE A 200 14.71 -9.60 -3.42
C ILE A 200 13.81 -8.41 -3.05
N THR A 201 14.37 -7.38 -2.39
CA THR A 201 13.62 -6.17 -2.01
C THR A 201 13.49 -5.16 -3.14
N SER A 202 14.23 -5.32 -4.25
CA SER A 202 14.11 -4.49 -5.45
C SER A 202 13.11 -5.03 -6.48
N ARG A 203 12.56 -6.22 -6.25
CA ARG A 203 11.62 -6.88 -7.18
C ARG A 203 10.32 -6.07 -7.33
N PRO A 204 9.78 -5.82 -8.53
CA PRO A 204 8.61 -4.95 -8.72
C PRO A 204 7.35 -5.33 -7.92
N SER A 205 7.17 -6.61 -7.62
CA SER A 205 6.10 -7.17 -6.78
C SER A 205 6.19 -6.72 -5.31
N TRP A 206 7.41 -6.48 -4.82
CA TRP A 206 7.72 -6.04 -3.47
C TRP A 206 8.08 -4.56 -3.42
N ALA A 207 9.06 -4.19 -4.23
CA ALA A 207 9.46 -2.84 -4.59
C ALA A 207 8.40 -2.10 -5.39
N LYS A 208 7.13 -2.54 -5.33
CA LYS A 208 5.96 -1.83 -5.84
C LYS A 208 6.32 -0.36 -5.73
N PRO A 209 6.43 0.44 -6.82
CA PRO A 209 7.16 1.69 -6.69
C PRO A 209 6.66 2.49 -5.46
N PHE A 210 5.36 2.38 -5.13
CA PHE A 210 4.82 2.74 -3.80
C PHE A 210 3.77 1.81 -3.15
N GLY A 211 3.36 0.72 -3.80
CA GLY A 211 2.41 -0.23 -3.21
C GLY A 211 1.00 0.27 -2.92
N GLN A 212 0.58 1.26 -3.69
CA GLN A 212 -0.69 1.94 -3.58
C GLN A 212 -1.72 1.36 -4.57
N VAL A 213 -2.97 1.30 -4.12
CA VAL A 213 -4.14 1.32 -5.01
C VAL A 213 -4.40 2.78 -5.42
N PRO A 214 -4.96 3.05 -6.62
CA PRO A 214 -5.55 2.11 -7.56
C PRO A 214 -4.56 1.54 -8.60
N ALA A 215 -4.86 0.32 -9.05
CA ALA A 215 -4.40 -0.25 -10.31
C ALA A 215 -5.61 -0.41 -11.23
N PHE A 216 -5.41 -0.27 -12.53
CA PHE A 216 -6.48 -0.34 -13.53
C PHE A 216 -6.01 -1.16 -14.73
N GLN A 217 -6.89 -2.03 -15.23
CA GLN A 217 -6.60 -2.87 -16.39
C GLN A 217 -7.69 -2.70 -17.46
N ASP A 218 -7.24 -2.51 -18.70
CA ASP A 218 -8.09 -2.47 -19.90
C ASP A 218 -7.46 -3.30 -21.01
N GLY A 219 -8.01 -4.50 -21.24
CA GLY A 219 -7.37 -5.52 -22.06
C GLY A 219 -5.98 -5.89 -21.53
N ASP A 220 -4.96 -5.72 -22.38
CA ASP A 220 -3.55 -5.96 -22.04
C ASP A 220 -2.88 -4.75 -21.35
N LEU A 221 -3.53 -3.58 -21.31
CA LEU A 221 -2.99 -2.38 -20.69
C LEU A 221 -3.18 -2.43 -19.17
N LYS A 222 -2.08 -2.38 -18.42
CA LYS A 222 -2.08 -2.23 -16.96
C LYS A 222 -1.50 -0.88 -16.56
N LEU A 223 -2.29 -0.09 -15.83
CA LEU A 223 -1.92 1.23 -15.34
C LEU A 223 -1.92 1.25 -13.81
N PHE A 224 -1.00 2.03 -13.27
CA PHE A 224 -0.91 2.43 -11.86
C PHE A 224 -0.79 3.96 -11.82
N GLU A 225 -0.85 4.55 -10.62
CA GLU A 225 -1.02 5.99 -10.37
C GLU A 225 -2.43 6.50 -10.74
N SER A 226 -3.18 6.96 -9.73
CA SER A 226 -4.56 7.44 -9.90
C SER A 226 -4.70 8.55 -10.96
N ARG A 227 -3.71 9.46 -11.05
CA ARG A 227 -3.68 10.55 -12.03
C ARG A 227 -3.42 10.05 -13.46
N ALA A 228 -2.64 8.99 -13.64
CA ALA A 228 -2.44 8.38 -14.95
C ALA A 228 -3.67 7.57 -15.39
N ILE A 229 -4.23 6.78 -14.46
CA ILE A 229 -5.46 5.99 -14.67
C ILE A 229 -6.62 6.91 -15.08
N THR A 230 -6.87 7.98 -14.34
CA THR A 230 -7.97 8.91 -14.64
C THR A 230 -7.76 9.66 -15.95
N ARG A 231 -6.52 9.99 -16.33
CA ARG A 231 -6.21 10.53 -17.67
C ARG A 231 -6.54 9.53 -18.76
N TYR A 232 -6.11 8.27 -18.62
CA TYR A 232 -6.44 7.22 -19.58
C TYR A 232 -7.95 7.07 -19.74
N ILE A 233 -8.67 6.90 -18.63
CA ILE A 233 -10.14 6.75 -18.64
C ILE A 233 -10.80 7.94 -19.33
N ALA A 234 -10.36 9.17 -19.06
CA ALA A 234 -10.93 10.37 -19.67
C ALA A 234 -10.65 10.50 -21.18
N HIS A 235 -9.55 9.91 -21.68
CA HIS A 235 -9.24 9.86 -23.11
C HIS A 235 -9.99 8.72 -23.81
N GLU A 236 -9.82 7.49 -23.33
CA GLU A 236 -10.35 6.27 -23.94
C GLU A 236 -11.88 6.27 -23.96
N TYR A 237 -12.50 6.74 -22.87
CA TYR A 237 -13.96 6.75 -22.71
C TYR A 237 -14.54 8.17 -22.82
N SER A 238 -13.92 9.03 -23.63
CA SER A 238 -14.34 10.43 -23.82
C SER A 238 -15.76 10.59 -24.38
N ASP A 239 -16.28 9.57 -25.06
CA ASP A 239 -17.65 9.51 -25.57
C ASP A 239 -18.70 9.18 -24.50
N LYS A 240 -18.28 8.84 -23.27
CA LYS A 240 -19.16 8.40 -22.18
C LYS A 240 -19.19 9.40 -21.02
N GLY A 241 -20.39 9.87 -20.70
CA GLY A 241 -20.64 10.63 -19.47
C GLY A 241 -20.17 12.08 -19.52
N THR A 242 -19.66 12.59 -18.38
CA THR A 242 -19.17 13.97 -18.30
C THR A 242 -17.82 14.09 -19.01
N GLN A 243 -17.69 15.04 -19.92
CA GLN A 243 -16.44 15.35 -20.59
C GLN A 243 -15.41 15.93 -19.59
N LEU A 244 -14.37 15.16 -19.25
CA LEU A 244 -13.37 15.53 -18.23
C LEU A 244 -12.12 16.23 -18.81
N LEU A 245 -11.98 16.24 -20.14
CA LEU A 245 -10.89 16.92 -20.85
C LEU A 245 -11.40 18.18 -21.53
N LEU A 246 -10.60 19.24 -21.54
CA LEU A 246 -10.94 20.46 -22.27
C LEU A 246 -10.85 20.21 -23.77
N GLN A 247 -12.00 20.27 -24.44
CA GLN A 247 -12.08 20.17 -25.89
C GLN A 247 -11.53 21.45 -26.54
N GLY A 248 -10.85 21.30 -27.68
CA GLY A 248 -10.33 22.42 -28.47
C GLY A 248 -8.82 22.45 -28.62
N SER A 249 -8.22 23.64 -28.50
CA SER A 249 -6.83 23.90 -28.86
C SER A 249 -5.81 23.31 -27.88
N ASN A 250 -4.56 23.15 -28.33
CA ASN A 250 -3.41 22.81 -27.48
C ASN A 250 -3.27 23.75 -26.27
N LYS A 251 -3.75 24.99 -26.35
CA LYS A 251 -3.75 25.94 -25.23
C LYS A 251 -4.72 25.52 -24.12
N SER A 252 -5.90 24.99 -24.46
CA SER A 252 -6.86 24.51 -23.46
C SER A 252 -6.30 23.31 -22.69
N MET A 253 -5.67 22.37 -23.41
CA MET A 253 -5.00 21.23 -22.79
C MET A 253 -3.83 21.66 -21.90
N ALA A 254 -3.05 22.67 -22.30
CA ALA A 254 -1.99 23.20 -21.45
C ALA A 254 -2.54 23.80 -20.15
N ILE A 255 -3.66 24.53 -20.19
CA ILE A 255 -4.32 25.08 -18.99
C ILE A 255 -4.79 23.95 -18.07
N LEU A 256 -5.44 22.91 -18.62
CA LEU A 256 -5.86 21.73 -17.85
C LEU A 256 -4.66 21.08 -17.15
N SER A 257 -3.57 20.82 -17.90
CA SER A 257 -2.36 20.23 -17.34
C SER A 257 -1.77 21.08 -16.22
N VAL A 258 -1.69 22.40 -16.37
CA VAL A 258 -1.18 23.29 -15.32
C VAL A 258 -1.96 23.13 -14.01
N TRP A 259 -3.28 23.04 -14.07
CA TRP A 259 -4.10 22.89 -12.86
C TRP A 259 -4.05 21.49 -12.26
N MET A 260 -3.86 20.45 -13.07
CA MET A 260 -3.58 19.10 -12.57
C MET A 260 -2.22 19.01 -11.87
N GLU A 261 -1.19 19.67 -12.41
CA GLU A 261 0.13 19.72 -11.77
C GLU A 261 0.11 20.62 -10.52
N ALA A 262 -0.66 21.71 -10.53
CA ALA A 262 -0.88 22.54 -9.34
C ALA A 262 -1.58 21.74 -8.22
N GLU A 263 -2.55 20.90 -8.56
CA GLU A 263 -3.15 19.96 -7.63
C GLU A 263 -2.09 19.01 -7.05
N ALA A 264 -1.38 18.27 -7.91
CA ALA A 264 -0.44 17.23 -7.51
C ALA A 264 0.73 17.76 -6.66
N HIS A 265 1.22 18.96 -6.95
CA HIS A 265 2.43 19.50 -6.32
C HIS A 265 2.17 20.53 -5.22
N GLN A 266 1.03 21.22 -5.25
CA GLN A 266 0.74 22.28 -4.27
C GLN A 266 -0.37 21.85 -3.31
N PHE A 267 -1.46 21.26 -3.82
CA PHE A 267 -2.61 20.91 -3.01
C PHE A 267 -2.48 19.55 -2.31
N ASP A 268 -2.17 18.49 -3.07
CA ASP A 268 -2.10 17.11 -2.55
C ASP A 268 -1.15 16.98 -1.35
N PRO A 269 0.11 17.47 -1.38
CA PRO A 269 1.05 17.18 -0.30
C PRO A 269 0.60 17.70 1.07
N ALA A 270 -0.07 18.85 1.11
CA ALA A 270 -0.60 19.41 2.36
C ALA A 270 -1.96 18.79 2.72
N SER A 271 -2.86 18.63 1.75
CA SER A 271 -4.20 18.09 1.98
C SER A 271 -4.18 16.60 2.36
N SER A 272 -3.35 15.79 1.71
CA SER A 272 -3.15 14.37 2.03
C SER A 272 -2.56 14.18 3.43
N LYS A 273 -1.64 15.05 3.86
CA LYS A 273 -1.11 15.04 5.24
C LYS A 273 -2.20 15.40 6.25
N LEU A 274 -3.03 16.39 5.98
CA LEU A 274 -4.15 16.74 6.86
C LEU A 274 -5.20 15.62 6.90
N ALA A 275 -5.50 14.98 5.77
CA ALA A 275 -6.37 13.81 5.72
C ALA A 275 -5.76 12.64 6.52
N TRP A 276 -4.45 12.41 6.42
CA TRP A 276 -3.74 11.45 7.25
C TRP A 276 -3.87 11.78 8.74
N GLU A 277 -3.59 13.02 9.15
CA GLU A 277 -3.62 13.44 10.55
C GLU A 277 -5.02 13.42 11.19
N PHE A 278 -6.06 13.79 10.44
CA PHE A 278 -7.41 13.94 10.98
C PHE A 278 -8.35 12.76 10.71
N VAL A 279 -8.09 11.98 9.66
CA VAL A 279 -8.98 10.87 9.27
C VAL A 279 -8.26 9.55 9.47
N ILE A 280 -7.11 9.36 8.84
CA ILE A 280 -6.43 8.05 8.84
C ILE A 280 -5.81 7.73 10.19
N LYS A 281 -5.10 8.68 10.82
CA LYS A 281 -4.49 8.49 12.14
C LYS A 281 -5.55 8.13 13.18
N PRO A 282 -6.63 8.90 13.39
CA PRO A 282 -7.69 8.52 14.33
C PRO A 282 -8.36 7.19 13.98
N PHE A 283 -8.56 6.89 12.69
CA PHE A 283 -9.08 5.58 12.25
C PHE A 283 -8.15 4.41 12.62
N LEU A 284 -6.84 4.62 12.51
CA LEU A 284 -5.80 3.70 12.99
C LEU A 284 -5.53 3.87 14.52
N GLY A 285 -6.28 4.77 15.16
CA GLY A 285 -6.23 5.23 16.55
C GLY A 285 -4.95 5.96 16.98
N PHE A 286 -4.08 6.37 16.06
CA PHE A 286 -3.00 7.28 16.38
C PHE A 286 -3.55 8.64 16.81
N THR A 287 -2.83 9.33 17.67
CA THR A 287 -3.14 10.73 18.01
C THR A 287 -2.67 11.65 16.89
N THR A 288 -3.48 12.65 16.58
CA THR A 288 -3.10 13.76 15.69
C THR A 288 -1.89 14.49 16.24
N ASP A 289 -0.93 14.83 15.38
CA ASP A 289 0.22 15.66 15.72
C ASP A 289 -0.13 17.14 15.47
N PRO A 290 -0.25 17.97 16.53
CA PRO A 290 -0.65 19.37 16.38
C PRO A 290 0.32 20.20 15.54
N ALA A 291 1.63 19.91 15.59
CA ALA A 291 2.64 20.66 14.86
C ALA A 291 2.56 20.36 13.36
N VAL A 292 2.39 19.07 12.99
CA VAL A 292 2.17 18.66 11.59
C VAL A 292 0.87 19.27 11.06
N VAL A 293 -0.19 19.29 11.87
CA VAL A 293 -1.45 19.93 11.50
C VAL A 293 -1.27 21.42 11.24
N GLU A 294 -0.66 22.16 12.16
CA GLU A 294 -0.46 23.61 12.03
C GLU A 294 0.35 23.95 10.77
N GLU A 295 1.47 23.25 10.56
CA GLU A 295 2.32 23.43 9.39
C GLU A 295 1.54 23.23 8.07
N ASN A 296 0.79 22.12 7.97
CA ASN A 296 0.08 21.78 6.74
C ASN A 296 -1.20 22.60 6.54
N GLN A 297 -1.84 23.07 7.62
CA GLN A 297 -2.92 24.06 7.52
C GLN A 297 -2.38 25.38 6.96
N GLY A 298 -1.22 25.84 7.40
CA GLY A 298 -0.57 27.04 6.87
C GLY A 298 -0.18 26.92 5.39
N LYS A 299 0.33 25.75 4.98
CA LYS A 299 0.64 25.45 3.57
C LYS A 299 -0.62 25.42 2.72
N LEU A 300 -1.65 24.68 3.15
CA LEU A 300 -2.90 24.56 2.41
C LEU A 300 -3.63 25.90 2.31
N ALA A 301 -3.61 26.73 3.36
CA ALA A 301 -4.23 28.06 3.33
C ALA A 301 -3.70 28.92 2.18
N LYS A 302 -2.37 28.94 1.96
CA LYS A 302 -1.75 29.69 0.86
C LYS A 302 -2.19 29.19 -0.51
N VAL A 303 -2.30 27.87 -0.68
CA VAL A 303 -2.78 27.26 -1.93
C VAL A 303 -4.24 27.65 -2.18
N LEU A 304 -5.07 27.61 -1.14
CA LEU A 304 -6.47 27.99 -1.24
C LEU A 304 -6.66 29.48 -1.53
N ASP A 305 -5.74 30.37 -1.13
CA ASP A 305 -5.78 31.79 -1.53
C ASP A 305 -5.57 31.98 -3.04
N VAL A 306 -4.67 31.18 -3.63
CA VAL A 306 -4.49 31.15 -5.09
C VAL A 306 -5.75 30.61 -5.77
N TYR A 307 -6.39 29.59 -5.19
CA TYR A 307 -7.60 29.01 -5.74
C TYR A 307 -8.77 29.98 -5.63
N GLU A 308 -8.89 30.73 -4.55
CA GLU A 308 -9.91 31.77 -4.38
C GLU A 308 -9.81 32.83 -5.47
N ALA A 309 -8.60 33.34 -5.72
CA ALA A 309 -8.37 34.28 -6.81
C ALA A 309 -8.70 33.67 -8.18
N ARG A 310 -8.37 32.40 -8.41
CA ARG A 310 -8.69 31.70 -9.66
C ARG A 310 -10.20 31.51 -9.86
N LEU A 311 -10.87 30.99 -8.85
CA LEU A 311 -12.30 30.65 -8.88
C LEU A 311 -13.20 31.90 -8.88
N SER A 312 -12.65 33.08 -8.54
CA SER A 312 -13.34 34.36 -8.79
C SER A 312 -13.51 34.69 -10.28
N GLN A 313 -12.69 34.08 -11.15
CA GLN A 313 -12.68 34.35 -12.59
C GLN A 313 -13.37 33.27 -13.42
N SER A 314 -13.56 32.08 -12.87
CA SER A 314 -14.13 30.94 -13.59
C SER A 314 -14.75 29.96 -12.61
N LYS A 315 -15.79 29.24 -13.05
CA LYS A 315 -16.52 28.32 -12.17
C LYS A 315 -15.65 27.17 -11.63
N TYR A 316 -14.69 26.69 -12.43
CA TYR A 316 -13.78 25.60 -12.07
C TYR A 316 -12.32 25.99 -12.33
N LEU A 317 -11.36 25.18 -11.85
CA LEU A 317 -9.95 25.58 -11.86
C LEU A 317 -9.41 25.77 -13.28
N ALA A 318 -9.68 24.82 -14.17
CA ALA A 318 -9.18 24.89 -15.54
C ALA A 318 -10.05 25.79 -16.46
N SER A 319 -11.38 25.82 -16.26
CA SER A 319 -12.32 26.55 -17.12
C SER A 319 -13.71 26.65 -16.46
N ASP A 320 -14.75 27.05 -17.19
CA ASP A 320 -16.14 26.97 -16.70
C ASP A 320 -16.75 25.56 -16.78
N CYS A 321 -16.00 24.60 -17.33
CA CYS A 321 -16.34 23.18 -17.33
C CYS A 321 -15.58 22.44 -16.23
N PHE A 322 -16.24 21.45 -15.61
CA PHE A 322 -15.63 20.52 -14.67
C PHE A 322 -14.71 19.55 -15.41
N THR A 323 -13.48 19.39 -14.91
CA THR A 323 -12.44 18.60 -15.57
C THR A 323 -11.71 17.67 -14.62
N LEU A 324 -10.72 16.92 -15.13
CA LEU A 324 -9.77 16.19 -14.29
C LEU A 324 -9.11 17.08 -13.24
N ALA A 325 -8.84 18.35 -13.55
CA ALA A 325 -8.25 19.28 -12.58
C ALA A 325 -9.14 19.54 -11.37
N ASP A 326 -10.45 19.32 -11.44
CA ASP A 326 -11.36 19.45 -10.30
C ASP A 326 -11.65 18.10 -9.65
N LEU A 327 -11.77 17.06 -10.48
CA LEU A 327 -12.02 15.69 -10.03
C LEU A 327 -10.93 15.19 -9.08
N HIS A 328 -9.66 15.54 -9.33
CA HIS A 328 -8.53 15.10 -8.53
C HIS A 328 -8.56 15.62 -7.09
N HIS A 329 -9.19 16.77 -6.82
CA HIS A 329 -9.32 17.32 -5.47
C HIS A 329 -10.43 16.65 -4.63
N VAL A 330 -11.43 16.05 -5.28
CA VAL A 330 -12.67 15.61 -4.62
C VAL A 330 -12.41 14.73 -3.38
N PRO A 331 -11.53 13.69 -3.41
CA PRO A 331 -11.33 12.84 -2.25
C PRO A 331 -10.78 13.59 -1.02
N ASN A 332 -9.74 14.41 -1.21
CA ASN A 332 -9.13 15.14 -0.13
C ASN A 332 -10.02 16.30 0.36
N VAL A 333 -10.72 17.00 -0.53
CA VAL A 333 -11.72 18.01 -0.16
C VAL A 333 -12.81 17.38 0.70
N GLN A 334 -13.35 16.22 0.30
CA GLN A 334 -14.35 15.48 1.06
C GLN A 334 -13.86 15.12 2.47
N CYS A 335 -12.61 14.69 2.61
CA CYS A 335 -11.99 14.43 3.91
C CYS A 335 -11.89 15.70 4.75
N LEU A 336 -11.35 16.78 4.19
CA LEU A 336 -11.16 18.05 4.90
C LEU A 336 -12.49 18.64 5.41
N LEU A 337 -13.55 18.57 4.61
CA LEU A 337 -14.90 19.02 4.97
C LEU A 337 -15.48 18.29 6.19
N ARG A 338 -14.96 17.09 6.54
CA ARG A 338 -15.38 16.32 7.73
C ARG A 338 -14.52 16.61 8.96
N THR A 339 -13.61 17.59 8.89
CA THR A 339 -12.61 17.87 9.95
C THR A 339 -12.59 19.35 10.34
N SER A 340 -11.78 19.70 11.35
CA SER A 340 -11.57 21.10 11.72
C SER A 340 -10.87 21.92 10.62
N ALA A 341 -10.25 21.28 9.63
CA ALA A 341 -9.67 21.96 8.47
C ALA A 341 -10.73 22.57 7.53
N LYS A 342 -12.00 22.19 7.65
CA LYS A 342 -13.13 22.78 6.91
C LYS A 342 -13.14 24.31 6.96
N LYS A 343 -12.72 24.90 8.09
CA LYS A 343 -12.62 26.37 8.26
C LYS A 343 -11.77 27.06 7.19
N LEU A 344 -10.76 26.36 6.65
CA LEU A 344 -9.90 26.89 5.58
C LEU A 344 -10.65 26.99 4.25
N ILE A 345 -11.63 26.12 4.02
CA ILE A 345 -12.49 26.16 2.84
C ILE A 345 -13.60 27.21 3.05
N ASP A 346 -14.27 27.17 4.21
CA ASP A 346 -15.40 28.06 4.52
C ASP A 346 -15.01 29.55 4.53
N SER A 347 -13.75 29.88 4.86
CA SER A 347 -13.28 31.26 4.90
C SER A 347 -13.08 31.91 3.52
N ARG A 348 -13.31 31.16 2.43
CA ARG A 348 -13.03 31.56 1.04
C ARG A 348 -14.28 31.30 0.19
N PRO A 349 -15.08 32.33 -0.15
CA PRO A 349 -16.41 32.11 -0.72
C PRO A 349 -16.40 31.37 -2.05
N HIS A 350 -15.46 31.65 -2.96
CA HIS A 350 -15.41 30.96 -4.25
C HIS A 350 -14.90 29.52 -4.10
N VAL A 351 -13.90 29.29 -3.26
CA VAL A 351 -13.43 27.93 -2.90
C VAL A 351 -14.55 27.13 -2.22
N CYS A 352 -15.30 27.74 -1.30
CA CYS A 352 -16.40 27.08 -0.61
C CYS A 352 -17.51 26.67 -1.60
N ALA A 353 -17.88 27.55 -2.52
CA ALA A 353 -18.87 27.25 -3.55
C ALA A 353 -18.39 26.12 -4.48
N TRP A 354 -17.14 26.18 -4.94
CA TRP A 354 -16.52 25.14 -5.76
C TRP A 354 -16.46 23.78 -5.03
N ALA A 355 -16.00 23.77 -3.77
CA ALA A 355 -15.93 22.56 -2.96
C ALA A 355 -17.30 21.90 -2.76
N ALA A 356 -18.34 22.70 -2.52
CA ALA A 356 -19.71 22.22 -2.42
C ALA A 356 -20.21 21.61 -3.75
N ASP A 357 -19.92 22.25 -4.89
CA ASP A 357 -20.33 21.76 -6.21
C ASP A 357 -19.65 20.42 -6.54
N ILE A 358 -18.33 20.31 -6.40
CA ILE A 358 -17.60 19.09 -6.79
C ILE A 358 -17.94 17.88 -5.89
N THR A 359 -18.23 18.11 -4.60
CA THR A 359 -18.53 17.04 -3.63
C THR A 359 -19.99 16.62 -3.59
N THR A 360 -20.90 17.35 -4.24
CA THR A 360 -22.32 16.98 -4.34
C THR A 360 -22.67 16.26 -5.65
N ARG A 361 -21.68 16.00 -6.50
CA ARG A 361 -21.89 15.28 -7.77
C ARG A 361 -22.38 13.86 -7.54
N LEU A 362 -23.37 13.44 -8.33
CA LEU A 362 -23.98 12.11 -8.23
C LEU A 362 -22.95 10.97 -8.36
N SER A 363 -21.95 11.13 -9.24
CA SER A 363 -20.86 10.15 -9.37
C SER A 363 -20.09 9.97 -8.07
N TRP A 364 -19.83 11.07 -7.34
CA TRP A 364 -19.15 11.01 -6.05
C TRP A 364 -20.02 10.40 -4.97
N SER A 365 -21.32 10.71 -4.93
CA SER A 365 -22.25 10.08 -3.99
C SER A 365 -22.28 8.55 -4.14
N LYS A 366 -22.17 8.03 -5.37
CA LYS A 366 -22.04 6.59 -5.62
C LYS A 366 -20.74 6.01 -5.06
N VAL A 367 -19.63 6.73 -5.18
CA VAL A 367 -18.34 6.32 -4.59
C VAL A 367 -18.43 6.26 -3.07
N LEU A 368 -19.01 7.28 -2.43
CA LEU A 368 -19.20 7.29 -0.97
C LEU A 368 -20.05 6.12 -0.48
N ALA A 369 -21.11 5.76 -1.23
CA ALA A 369 -21.95 4.61 -0.91
C ALA A 369 -21.17 3.27 -0.94
N LEU A 370 -20.19 3.13 -1.84
CA LEU A 370 -19.30 1.95 -1.89
C LEU A 370 -18.34 1.89 -0.71
N LEU A 371 -17.86 3.05 -0.25
CA LEU A 371 -16.89 3.15 0.84
C LEU A 371 -17.52 2.94 2.23
N LYS A 372 -18.86 2.87 2.33
CA LYS A 372 -19.61 2.81 3.60
C LYS A 372 -19.19 3.91 4.60
N LEU A 373 -18.82 5.09 4.08
CA LEU A 373 -18.33 6.26 4.84
C LEU A 373 -19.38 7.32 5.11
#